data_AF-A0A7Y3F3N2-F1
#
_entry.id   AF-A0A7Y3F3N2-F1
#
_cell.length_a   1.000
_cell.length_b   1.000
_cell.length_c   1.000
_cell.angle_alpha   90.00
_cell.angle_beta   90.00
_cell.angle_gamma   90.00
#
_symmetry.space_group_name_H-M   'P 1'
#
loop_
_entity.id
_entity.type
_entity.pdbx_description
1 polymer ?
#
loop_
_entity_poly.entity_id
_entity_poly.type
_entity_poly.pdbx_seq_one_letter_code
_entity_poly.pdbx_strand_id
1 'polypeptide(L)'
;VADELGLISTGRGTDIAFSRHPLTYLVEAADDICYTIIDFEDGINLGLISEEYALEYLIKLVKDTINTKKYNSLTIMADRLSYLRALAINTLISDAVSIFIENEDAILNGRFAVSLLDRSNYKAQVEDIIRLSVNEIYCSPGVIEKEIAGYKIISDILEVFTRALVRQMEGKPTNYDKLLIQTLPPEYRNTKGSIYSVLLNASCFVASLSDTAAVHIHNKISGQQL
;
A
#
# COMPACT_ATOMS: atom_id res chain seq x y z
N VAL A 1 6.07 22.74 6.97
CA VAL A 1 5.42 22.01 5.86
C VAL A 1 4.13 22.67 5.40
N ALA A 2 3.00 22.55 6.11
CA ALA A 2 1.71 23.09 5.62
C ALA A 2 1.78 24.61 5.35
N ASP A 3 2.30 25.39 6.30
CA ASP A 3 2.49 26.84 6.14
C ASP A 3 3.49 27.19 5.02
N GLU A 4 4.57 26.42 4.92
CA GLU A 4 5.64 26.61 3.93
C GLU A 4 5.16 26.34 2.49
N LEU A 5 4.26 25.38 2.33
CA LEU A 5 3.63 25.01 1.05
C LEU A 5 2.32 25.77 0.80
N GLY A 6 1.87 26.61 1.73
CA GLY A 6 0.63 27.38 1.61
C GLY A 6 -0.65 26.52 1.55
N LEU A 7 -0.68 25.39 2.26
CA LEU A 7 -1.85 24.51 2.26
C LEU A 7 -3.06 25.16 2.95
N ILE A 8 -4.23 25.04 2.35
CA ILE A 8 -5.47 25.61 2.87
C ILE A 8 -5.86 24.87 4.16
N SER A 9 -6.06 25.59 5.27
CA SER A 9 -6.56 24.99 6.50
C SER A 9 -8.05 24.66 6.38
N THR A 10 -8.41 23.45 6.78
CA THR A 10 -9.79 22.92 6.78
C THR A 10 -10.27 22.55 8.18
N GLY A 11 -9.43 22.74 9.20
CA GLY A 11 -9.75 22.47 10.60
C GLY A 11 -10.81 23.42 11.16
N ARG A 12 -11.49 22.99 12.22
CA ARG A 12 -12.45 23.82 12.97
C ARG A 12 -11.99 23.94 14.42
N GLY A 13 -12.04 25.16 14.98
CA GLY A 13 -11.66 25.39 16.36
C GLY A 13 -10.19 25.04 16.62
N THR A 14 -9.96 24.03 17.47
CA THR A 14 -8.62 23.54 17.84
C THR A 14 -8.11 22.39 16.95
N ASP A 15 -8.93 21.90 16.01
CA ASP A 15 -8.57 20.76 15.17
C ASP A 15 -7.57 21.19 14.08
N ILE A 16 -6.53 20.39 13.90
CA ILE A 16 -5.51 20.60 12.87
C ILE A 16 -5.87 19.75 11.65
N ALA A 17 -6.32 20.40 10.57
CA ALA A 17 -6.57 19.76 9.28
C ALA A 17 -6.27 20.72 8.13
N PHE A 18 -5.81 20.17 7.01
CA PHE A 18 -5.45 20.92 5.80
C PHE A 18 -5.92 20.18 4.54
N SER A 19 -6.14 20.94 3.47
CA SER A 19 -6.33 20.38 2.14
C SER A 19 -5.06 19.64 1.68
N ARG A 20 -5.26 18.58 0.88
CA ARG A 20 -4.16 17.82 0.25
C ARG A 20 -3.35 18.76 -0.65
N HIS A 21 -2.05 18.52 -0.74
CA HIS A 21 -1.22 19.21 -1.74
C HIS A 21 -1.65 18.78 -3.16
N PRO A 22 -1.80 19.67 -4.15
CA PRO A 22 -2.29 19.32 -5.49
C PRO A 22 -1.60 18.12 -6.14
N LEU A 23 -0.28 18.01 -6.01
CA LEU A 23 0.46 16.88 -6.59
C LEU A 23 0.15 15.51 -5.96
N THR A 24 -0.51 15.44 -4.80
CA THR A 24 -0.87 14.14 -4.20
C THR A 24 -1.88 13.39 -5.05
N TYR A 25 -2.72 14.08 -5.83
CA TYR A 25 -3.66 13.43 -6.76
C TYR A 25 -2.95 12.68 -7.88
N LEU A 26 -1.80 13.18 -8.34
CA LEU A 26 -0.99 12.51 -9.34
C LEU A 26 -0.25 11.30 -8.75
N VAL A 27 0.22 11.42 -7.50
CA VAL A 27 0.84 10.29 -6.78
C VAL A 27 -0.18 9.18 -6.52
N GLU A 28 -1.37 9.53 -6.03
CA GLU A 28 -2.49 8.60 -5.82
C GLU A 28 -2.88 7.90 -7.13
N ALA A 29 -3.05 8.65 -8.23
CA ALA A 29 -3.39 8.05 -9.51
C ALA A 29 -2.27 7.14 -10.06
N ALA A 30 -0.99 7.50 -9.86
CA ALA A 30 0.11 6.64 -10.26
C ALA A 30 0.11 5.31 -9.47
N ASP A 31 -0.20 5.37 -8.18
CA ASP A 31 -0.29 4.20 -7.30
C ASP A 31 -1.45 3.29 -7.71
N ASP A 32 -2.65 3.86 -7.85
CA ASP A 32 -3.85 3.13 -8.25
C ASP A 32 -3.67 2.44 -9.62
N ILE A 33 -3.07 3.13 -10.60
CA ILE A 33 -2.82 2.57 -11.95
C ILE A 33 -1.84 1.40 -11.87
N CYS A 34 -0.74 1.56 -11.14
CA CYS A 34 0.29 0.53 -11.02
C CYS A 34 -0.29 -0.72 -10.36
N TYR A 35 -0.87 -0.60 -9.16
CA TYR A 35 -1.41 -1.75 -8.44
C TYR A 35 -2.58 -2.41 -9.17
N THR A 36 -3.46 -1.63 -9.81
CA THR A 36 -4.59 -2.22 -10.57
C THR A 36 -4.10 -3.09 -11.73
N ILE A 37 -3.15 -2.60 -12.54
CA ILE A 37 -2.77 -3.28 -13.78
C ILE A 37 -1.67 -4.32 -13.55
N ILE A 38 -0.69 -4.02 -12.71
CA ILE A 38 0.45 -4.91 -12.47
C ILE A 38 0.01 -6.12 -11.65
N ASP A 39 -0.76 -5.92 -10.57
CA ASP A 39 -1.22 -7.06 -9.77
C ASP A 39 -2.15 -7.95 -10.60
N PHE A 40 -2.98 -7.37 -11.48
CA PHE A 40 -3.81 -8.14 -12.40
C PHE A 40 -2.98 -8.97 -13.39
N GLU A 41 -1.93 -8.39 -13.98
CA GLU A 41 -0.96 -9.14 -14.81
C GLU A 41 -0.31 -10.28 -14.03
N ASP A 42 0.13 -10.02 -12.80
CA ASP A 42 0.78 -11.00 -11.93
C ASP A 42 -0.19 -12.13 -11.55
N GLY A 43 -1.45 -11.82 -11.29
CA GLY A 43 -2.50 -12.82 -11.06
C GLY A 43 -2.66 -13.79 -12.24
N ILE A 44 -2.55 -13.31 -13.47
CA ILE A 44 -2.59 -14.16 -14.67
C ILE A 44 -1.28 -14.97 -14.80
N ASN A 45 -0.12 -14.34 -14.60
CA ASN A 45 1.18 -15.01 -14.67
C ASN A 45 1.32 -16.13 -13.63
N LEU A 46 0.72 -15.96 -12.44
CA LEU A 46 0.67 -16.96 -11.37
C LEU A 46 -0.40 -18.04 -11.62
N GLY A 47 -1.21 -17.92 -12.68
CA GLY A 47 -2.29 -18.85 -13.00
C GLY A 47 -3.50 -18.77 -12.07
N LEU A 48 -3.61 -17.70 -11.29
CA LEU A 48 -4.77 -17.43 -10.43
C LEU A 48 -5.96 -16.92 -11.26
N ILE A 49 -5.68 -16.23 -12.37
CA ILE A 49 -6.67 -15.73 -13.31
C ILE A 49 -6.39 -16.35 -14.68
N SER A 50 -7.45 -16.81 -15.37
CA SER A 50 -7.32 -17.32 -16.75
C SER A 50 -6.86 -16.23 -17.71
N GLU A 51 -5.96 -16.54 -18.64
CA GLU A 51 -5.51 -15.61 -19.69
C GLU A 51 -6.68 -15.06 -20.52
N GLU A 52 -7.76 -15.83 -20.68
CA GLU A 52 -8.95 -15.40 -21.44
C GLU A 52 -9.55 -14.09 -20.90
N TYR A 53 -9.44 -13.85 -19.59
CA TYR A 53 -9.89 -12.62 -18.95
C TYR A 53 -8.98 -11.42 -19.24
N ALA A 54 -7.72 -11.63 -19.64
CA ALA A 54 -6.77 -10.54 -19.89
C ALA A 54 -7.29 -9.58 -20.97
N LEU A 55 -7.74 -10.13 -22.10
CA LEU A 55 -8.28 -9.30 -23.17
C LEU A 55 -9.65 -8.74 -22.78
N GLU A 56 -10.53 -9.56 -22.17
CA GLU A 56 -11.87 -9.13 -21.76
C GLU A 56 -11.83 -7.90 -20.83
N TYR A 57 -10.95 -7.90 -19.83
CA TYR A 57 -10.87 -6.84 -18.84
C TYR A 57 -9.98 -5.66 -19.29
N LEU A 58 -9.02 -5.87 -20.19
CA LEU A 58 -8.17 -4.77 -20.67
C LEU A 58 -8.69 -4.14 -21.96
N ILE A 59 -9.64 -4.75 -22.68
CA ILE A 59 -10.04 -4.31 -24.03
C ILE A 59 -10.43 -2.83 -24.07
N LYS A 60 -11.21 -2.33 -23.11
CA LYS A 60 -11.64 -0.93 -23.12
C LYS A 60 -10.48 0.04 -22.94
N LEU A 61 -9.43 -0.36 -22.23
CA LEU A 61 -8.22 0.43 -21.98
C LEU A 61 -7.29 0.45 -23.20
N VAL A 62 -7.35 -0.56 -24.07
CA VAL A 62 -6.40 -0.73 -25.18
C VAL A 62 -7.02 -0.62 -26.57
N LYS A 63 -8.35 -0.64 -26.70
CA LYS A 63 -9.06 -0.74 -27.99
C LYS A 63 -8.62 0.27 -29.04
N ASP A 64 -8.28 1.49 -28.61
CA ASP A 64 -7.96 2.61 -29.52
C ASP A 64 -6.47 2.64 -29.87
N THR A 65 -5.62 1.89 -29.14
CA THR A 65 -4.16 1.92 -29.26
C THR A 65 -3.55 0.56 -29.63
N ILE A 66 -4.33 -0.53 -29.54
CA ILE A 66 -3.85 -1.89 -29.78
C ILE A 66 -3.56 -2.12 -31.27
N ASN A 67 -2.35 -2.59 -31.56
CA ASN A 67 -2.02 -3.13 -32.87
C ASN A 67 -2.30 -4.64 -32.85
N THR A 68 -3.45 -5.04 -33.40
CA THR A 68 -3.89 -6.45 -33.41
C THR A 68 -2.93 -7.39 -34.14
N LYS A 69 -2.27 -6.92 -35.21
CA LYS A 69 -1.24 -7.72 -35.91
C LYS A 69 -0.05 -7.99 -35.01
N LYS A 70 0.42 -6.97 -34.28
CA LYS A 70 1.51 -7.12 -33.30
C LYS A 70 1.08 -8.07 -32.18
N TYR A 71 -0.08 -7.84 -31.57
CA TYR A 71 -0.60 -8.70 -30.50
C TYR A 71 -0.68 -10.17 -30.92
N ASN A 72 -1.26 -10.46 -32.09
CA ASN A 72 -1.40 -11.83 -32.61
C ASN A 72 -0.05 -12.46 -33.01
N SER A 73 0.99 -11.66 -33.25
CA SER A 73 2.34 -12.17 -33.52
C SER A 73 3.10 -12.60 -32.26
N LEU A 74 2.65 -12.19 -31.08
CA LEU A 74 3.26 -12.55 -29.80
C LEU A 74 2.81 -13.95 -29.39
N THR A 75 3.76 -14.90 -29.39
CA THR A 75 3.49 -16.30 -29.09
C THR A 75 3.50 -16.60 -27.59
N ILE A 76 4.26 -15.84 -26.81
CA ILE A 76 4.39 -16.00 -25.36
C ILE A 76 3.33 -15.18 -24.64
N MET A 77 2.63 -15.80 -23.68
CA MET A 77 1.60 -15.13 -22.86
C MET A 77 2.14 -13.89 -22.14
N ALA A 78 3.29 -14.01 -21.47
CA ALA A 78 3.91 -12.89 -20.77
C ALA A 78 4.19 -11.68 -21.69
N ASP A 79 4.57 -11.92 -22.94
CA ASP A 79 4.80 -10.83 -23.90
C ASP A 79 3.48 -10.15 -24.31
N ARG A 80 2.41 -10.95 -24.48
CA ARG A 80 1.05 -10.42 -24.75
C ARG A 80 0.57 -9.56 -23.59
N LEU A 81 0.70 -10.04 -22.36
CA LEU A 81 0.29 -9.32 -21.16
C LEU A 81 1.10 -8.04 -20.95
N SER A 82 2.42 -8.12 -21.07
CA SER A 82 3.30 -6.95 -20.96
C SER A 82 2.98 -5.89 -22.03
N TYR A 83 2.63 -6.32 -23.25
CA TYR A 83 2.18 -5.40 -24.30
C TYR A 83 0.83 -4.74 -23.95
N LEU A 84 -0.16 -5.51 -23.48
CA LEU A 84 -1.45 -4.97 -23.04
C LEU A 84 -1.30 -4.02 -21.85
N ARG A 85 -0.47 -4.36 -20.86
CA ARG A 85 -0.13 -3.50 -19.72
C ARG A 85 0.40 -2.15 -20.20
N ALA A 86 1.38 -2.15 -21.09
CA ALA A 86 2.00 -0.92 -21.55
C ALA A 86 0.97 0.03 -22.20
N LEU A 87 0.03 -0.53 -22.96
CA LEU A 87 -1.07 0.24 -23.55
C LEU A 87 -2.05 0.74 -22.48
N ALA A 88 -2.49 -0.15 -21.58
CA ALA A 88 -3.46 0.17 -20.53
C ALA A 88 -2.95 1.26 -19.58
N ILE A 89 -1.70 1.14 -19.11
CA ILE A 89 -1.06 2.15 -18.27
C ILE A 89 -0.98 3.49 -18.99
N ASN A 90 -0.57 3.51 -20.27
CA ASN A 90 -0.47 4.76 -21.01
C ASN A 90 -1.84 5.44 -21.21
N THR A 91 -2.89 4.66 -21.47
CA THR A 91 -4.27 5.16 -21.56
C THR A 91 -4.71 5.77 -20.23
N LEU A 92 -4.52 5.06 -19.11
CA LEU A 92 -4.93 5.55 -17.79
C LEU A 92 -4.13 6.78 -17.34
N ILE A 93 -2.83 6.85 -17.64
CA ILE A 93 -2.01 8.05 -17.38
C ILE A 93 -2.56 9.25 -18.16
N SER A 94 -2.86 9.06 -19.45
CA SER A 94 -3.36 10.15 -20.31
C SER A 94 -4.73 10.66 -19.82
N ASP A 95 -5.61 9.76 -19.39
CA ASP A 95 -6.91 10.08 -18.81
C ASP A 95 -6.76 10.82 -17.46
N ALA A 96 -5.92 10.32 -16.55
CA ALA A 96 -5.65 10.97 -15.26
C ALA A 96 -5.04 12.38 -15.42
N VAL A 97 -4.10 12.56 -16.35
CA VAL A 97 -3.51 13.89 -16.65
C VAL A 97 -4.58 14.83 -17.19
N SER A 98 -5.45 14.35 -18.08
CA SER A 98 -6.54 15.17 -18.63
C SER A 98 -7.49 15.62 -17.52
N ILE A 99 -7.92 14.71 -16.64
CA ILE A 99 -8.78 15.01 -15.50
C ILE A 99 -8.12 15.99 -14.53
N PHE A 100 -6.82 15.83 -14.26
CA PHE A 100 -6.08 16.73 -13.38
C PHE A 100 -6.08 18.17 -13.92
N ILE A 101 -5.80 18.35 -15.21
CA ILE A 101 -5.79 19.67 -15.87
C ILE A 101 -7.20 20.26 -15.92
N GLU A 102 -8.20 19.47 -16.32
CA GLU A 102 -9.61 19.90 -16.38
C GLU A 102 -10.16 20.35 -15.03
N ASN A 103 -9.61 19.82 -13.92
CA ASN A 103 -10.04 20.12 -12.57
C ASN A 103 -9.03 20.96 -11.77
N GLU A 104 -8.04 21.58 -12.42
CA GLU A 104 -6.96 22.35 -11.77
C GLU A 104 -7.50 23.37 -10.77
N ASP A 105 -8.48 24.19 -11.18
CA ASP A 105 -9.11 25.19 -10.32
C ASP A 105 -9.80 24.57 -9.09
N ALA A 106 -10.40 23.40 -9.23
CA ALA A 106 -11.04 22.72 -8.11
C ALA A 106 -10.00 22.15 -7.14
N ILE A 107 -8.91 21.58 -7.67
CA ILE A 107 -7.80 20.99 -6.92
C ILE A 107 -7.05 22.08 -6.14
N LEU A 108 -6.64 23.17 -6.79
CA LEU A 108 -5.92 24.28 -6.18
C LEU A 108 -6.71 24.95 -5.05
N ASN A 109 -8.04 25.01 -5.18
CA ASN A 109 -8.92 25.56 -4.16
C ASN A 109 -9.37 24.52 -3.11
N GLY A 110 -8.82 23.31 -3.11
CA GLY A 110 -9.13 22.26 -2.12
C GLY A 110 -10.56 21.71 -2.19
N ARG A 111 -11.26 21.87 -3.33
CA ARG A 111 -12.67 21.48 -3.54
C ARG A 111 -12.83 20.11 -4.23
N PHE A 112 -11.75 19.53 -4.74
CA PHE A 112 -11.78 18.22 -5.42
C PHE A 112 -11.68 17.07 -4.42
N ALA A 113 -12.79 16.48 -4.00
CA ALA A 113 -12.82 15.54 -2.86
C ALA A 113 -12.62 14.05 -3.21
N VAL A 114 -12.45 13.71 -4.49
CA VAL A 114 -12.36 12.33 -5.00
C VAL A 114 -10.98 12.04 -5.60
N SER A 115 -10.66 10.78 -5.93
CA SER A 115 -9.44 10.47 -6.68
C SER A 115 -9.58 10.88 -8.16
N LEU A 116 -8.48 10.90 -8.92
CA LEU A 116 -8.57 11.14 -10.37
C LEU A 116 -9.28 9.98 -11.08
N LEU A 117 -9.03 8.73 -10.67
CA LEU A 117 -9.67 7.57 -11.27
C LEU A 117 -11.19 7.50 -10.98
N ASP A 118 -11.66 8.13 -9.91
CA ASP A 118 -13.09 8.29 -9.62
C ASP A 118 -13.85 9.16 -10.65
N ARG A 119 -13.11 9.94 -11.45
CA ARG A 119 -13.62 10.74 -12.57
C ARG A 119 -13.20 10.19 -13.92
N SER A 120 -12.52 9.04 -13.94
CA SER A 120 -12.05 8.39 -15.16
C SER A 120 -13.19 7.92 -16.05
N ASN A 121 -13.00 8.08 -17.35
CA ASN A 121 -13.84 7.43 -18.37
C ASN A 121 -13.77 5.90 -18.29
N TYR A 122 -12.74 5.38 -17.63
CA TYR A 122 -12.47 3.95 -17.46
C TYR A 122 -12.78 3.44 -16.05
N LYS A 123 -13.42 4.25 -15.19
CA LYS A 123 -13.74 3.89 -13.81
C LYS A 123 -14.36 2.49 -13.69
N ALA A 124 -15.42 2.21 -14.45
CA ALA A 124 -16.08 0.91 -14.40
C ALA A 124 -15.13 -0.25 -14.75
N GLN A 125 -14.22 -0.05 -15.72
CA GLN A 125 -13.26 -1.08 -16.11
C GLN A 125 -12.20 -1.33 -15.03
N VAL A 126 -11.72 -0.25 -14.40
CA VAL A 126 -10.78 -0.31 -13.28
C VAL A 126 -11.44 -1.02 -12.08
N GLU A 127 -12.69 -0.67 -11.75
CA GLU A 127 -13.43 -1.33 -10.67
C GLU A 127 -13.64 -2.83 -10.92
N ASP A 128 -13.91 -3.22 -12.18
CA ASP A 128 -14.06 -4.63 -12.54
C ASP A 128 -12.74 -5.40 -12.40
N ILE A 129 -11.61 -4.81 -12.80
CA ILE A 129 -10.27 -5.39 -12.60
C ILE A 129 -9.98 -5.54 -11.11
N ILE A 130 -10.18 -4.49 -10.31
CA ILE A 130 -9.96 -4.53 -8.85
C ILE A 130 -10.81 -5.62 -8.21
N ARG A 131 -12.09 -5.72 -8.58
CA ARG A 131 -13.01 -6.73 -8.04
C ARG A 131 -12.52 -8.15 -8.33
N LEU A 132 -12.06 -8.40 -9.55
CA LEU A 132 -11.52 -9.70 -9.92
C LEU A 132 -10.20 -9.99 -9.20
N SER A 133 -9.30 -9.01 -9.12
CA SER A 133 -8.04 -9.13 -8.36
C SER A 133 -8.27 -9.42 -6.88
N VAL A 134 -9.26 -8.79 -6.25
CA VAL A 134 -9.63 -9.10 -4.86
C VAL A 134 -10.06 -10.55 -4.72
N ASN A 135 -10.97 -11.02 -5.59
CA ASN A 135 -11.52 -12.36 -5.48
C ASN A 135 -10.48 -13.46 -5.76
N GLU A 136 -9.65 -13.29 -6.80
CA GLU A 136 -8.78 -14.36 -7.29
C GLU A 136 -7.34 -14.26 -6.75
N ILE A 137 -6.85 -13.05 -6.43
CA ILE A 137 -5.46 -12.82 -6.01
C ILE A 137 -5.38 -12.60 -4.50
N TYR A 138 -6.00 -11.54 -3.98
CA TYR A 138 -5.86 -11.17 -2.57
C TYR A 138 -6.62 -12.13 -1.63
N CYS A 139 -7.71 -12.73 -2.10
CA CYS A 139 -8.43 -13.78 -1.37
C CYS A 139 -7.93 -15.21 -1.70
N SER A 140 -6.81 -15.35 -2.41
CA SER A 140 -6.23 -16.67 -2.66
C SER A 140 -5.79 -17.33 -1.34
N PRO A 141 -5.89 -18.68 -1.21
CA PRO A 141 -5.56 -19.37 0.04
C PRO A 141 -4.16 -19.05 0.56
N GLY A 142 -3.17 -18.98 -0.33
CA GLY A 142 -1.79 -18.68 0.04
C GLY A 142 -1.56 -17.24 0.50
N VAL A 143 -2.39 -16.28 0.10
CA VAL A 143 -2.35 -14.90 0.64
C VAL A 143 -3.01 -14.85 2.00
N ILE A 144 -4.20 -15.43 2.15
CA ILE A 144 -4.94 -15.47 3.43
C ILE A 144 -4.13 -16.14 4.54
N GLU A 145 -3.48 -17.27 4.26
CA GLU A 145 -2.62 -17.95 5.24
C GLU A 145 -1.45 -17.08 5.70
N LYS A 146 -0.82 -16.35 4.76
CA LYS A 146 0.27 -15.41 5.07
C LYS A 146 -0.22 -14.22 5.87
N GLU A 147 -1.38 -13.66 5.55
CA GLU A 147 -1.97 -12.55 6.31
C GLU A 147 -2.29 -12.96 7.75
N ILE A 148 -2.91 -14.13 7.95
CA ILE A 148 -3.19 -14.67 9.30
C ILE A 148 -1.89 -14.78 10.12
N ALA A 149 -0.84 -15.35 9.53
CA ALA A 149 0.46 -15.45 10.19
C ALA A 149 1.06 -14.07 10.49
N GLY A 150 1.01 -13.14 9.52
CA GLY A 150 1.48 -11.77 9.65
C GLY A 150 0.78 -11.02 10.79
N TYR A 151 -0.54 -11.11 10.88
CA TYR A 151 -1.32 -10.53 11.99
C TYR A 151 -0.81 -11.03 13.35
N LYS A 152 -0.60 -12.34 13.49
CA LYS A 152 -0.12 -12.92 14.75
C LYS A 152 1.30 -12.47 15.08
N ILE A 153 2.19 -12.49 14.09
CA ILE A 153 3.59 -12.07 14.22
C ILE A 153 3.67 -10.62 14.71
N ILE A 154 3.01 -9.68 14.01
CA ILE A 154 3.07 -8.26 14.35
C ILE A 154 2.43 -7.99 15.71
N SER A 155 1.30 -8.64 16.02
CA SER A 155 0.64 -8.52 17.33
C SER A 155 1.55 -8.96 18.47
N ASP A 156 2.20 -10.13 18.35
CA ASP A 156 3.04 -10.68 19.40
C ASP A 156 4.30 -9.81 19.62
N ILE A 157 4.92 -9.34 18.53
CA ILE A 157 6.08 -8.44 18.61
C ILE A 157 5.68 -7.12 19.30
N LEU A 158 4.58 -6.50 18.87
CA LEU A 158 4.09 -5.26 19.48
C LEU A 158 3.80 -5.46 20.97
N GLU A 159 3.07 -6.53 21.34
CA GLU A 159 2.73 -6.79 22.74
C GLU A 159 3.99 -6.95 23.60
N VAL A 160 4.95 -7.76 23.15
CA VAL A 160 6.16 -8.06 23.91
C VAL A 160 7.01 -6.79 24.13
N PHE A 161 7.27 -6.01 23.08
CA PHE A 161 8.12 -4.82 23.20
C PHE A 161 7.43 -3.66 23.90
N THR A 162 6.14 -3.41 23.64
CA THR A 162 5.40 -2.35 24.35
C THR A 162 5.33 -2.63 25.84
N ARG A 163 5.04 -3.87 26.26
CA ARG A 163 5.02 -4.26 27.68
C ARG A 163 6.38 -4.12 28.34
N ALA A 164 7.45 -4.56 27.68
CA ALA A 164 8.81 -4.46 28.21
C ALA A 164 9.21 -2.99 28.41
N LEU A 165 8.99 -2.14 27.40
CA LEU A 165 9.34 -0.73 27.44
C LEU A 165 8.49 0.07 28.45
N VAL A 166 7.19 -0.22 28.57
CA VAL A 166 6.31 0.42 29.56
C VAL A 166 6.73 0.03 30.99
N ARG A 167 7.02 -1.25 31.24
CA ARG A 167 7.53 -1.68 32.56
C ARG A 167 8.88 -1.07 32.91
N GLN A 168 9.74 -0.90 31.92
CA GLN A 168 11.01 -0.19 32.09
C GLN A 168 10.77 1.28 32.45
N MET A 169 9.84 1.96 31.78
CA MET A 169 9.43 3.34 32.10
C MET A 169 8.88 3.46 33.53
N GLU A 170 8.11 2.47 33.99
CA GLU A 170 7.56 2.41 35.36
C GLU A 170 8.57 1.98 36.44
N GLY A 171 9.82 1.66 36.05
CA GLY A 171 10.86 1.18 36.97
C GLY A 171 10.64 -0.24 37.49
N LYS A 172 9.83 -1.06 36.81
CA LYS A 172 9.49 -2.44 37.18
C LYS A 172 9.83 -3.50 36.09
N PRO A 173 10.99 -3.44 35.42
CA PRO A 173 11.31 -4.41 34.38
C PRO A 173 11.61 -5.79 34.98
N THR A 174 11.05 -6.84 34.39
CA THR A 174 11.46 -8.22 34.66
C THR A 174 12.82 -8.53 34.03
N ASN A 175 13.44 -9.67 34.39
CA ASN A 175 14.68 -10.10 33.73
C ASN A 175 14.47 -10.34 32.22
N TYR A 176 13.31 -10.86 31.84
CA TYR A 176 12.95 -11.05 30.44
C TYR A 176 12.81 -9.70 29.70
N ASP A 177 12.13 -8.72 30.31
CA ASP A 177 12.00 -7.37 29.73
C ASP A 177 13.39 -6.74 29.47
N LYS A 178 14.33 -6.89 30.42
CA LYS A 178 15.71 -6.38 30.28
C LYS A 178 16.44 -7.02 29.10
N LEU A 179 16.31 -8.34 28.92
CA LEU A 179 16.92 -9.05 27.78
C LEU A 179 16.33 -8.58 26.45
N LEU A 180 14.99 -8.43 26.38
CA LEU A 180 14.31 -7.92 25.20
C LEU A 180 14.76 -6.50 24.84
N ILE A 181 14.82 -5.60 25.81
CA ILE A 181 15.24 -4.22 25.56
C ILE A 181 16.69 -4.16 25.06
N GLN A 182 17.55 -5.10 25.48
CA GLN A 182 18.93 -5.19 24.98
C GLN A 182 19.01 -5.63 23.51
N THR A 183 17.99 -6.29 22.96
CA THR A 183 17.96 -6.66 21.53
C THR A 183 17.51 -5.51 20.63
N LEU A 184 16.81 -4.51 21.16
CA LEU A 184 16.41 -3.33 20.40
C LEU A 184 17.62 -2.51 19.96
N PRO A 185 17.60 -1.84 18.80
CA PRO A 185 18.57 -0.80 18.48
C PRO A 185 18.56 0.34 19.53
N PRO A 186 19.70 0.98 19.83
CA PRO A 186 19.83 1.98 20.90
C PRO A 186 18.78 3.10 20.88
N GLU A 187 18.41 3.58 19.70
CA GLU A 187 17.41 4.62 19.46
C GLU A 187 16.01 4.21 19.97
N TYR A 188 15.67 2.92 19.92
CA TYR A 188 14.37 2.39 20.35
C TYR A 188 14.32 2.02 21.84
N ARG A 189 15.44 2.12 22.57
CA ARG A 189 15.51 1.78 24.01
C ARG A 189 15.07 2.92 24.93
N ASN A 190 14.90 4.13 24.39
CA ASN A 190 14.59 5.30 25.19
C ASN A 190 13.16 5.22 25.75
N THR A 191 13.06 5.23 27.07
CA THR A 191 11.81 5.17 27.83
C THR A 191 11.51 6.47 28.59
N LYS A 192 12.24 7.56 28.29
CA LYS A 192 11.98 8.89 28.85
C LYS A 192 10.76 9.52 28.18
N GLY A 193 9.96 10.23 28.96
CA GLY A 193 8.84 11.02 28.46
C GLY A 193 7.49 10.42 28.82
N SER A 194 6.53 10.54 27.90
CA SER A 194 5.15 10.07 28.12
C SER A 194 4.97 8.61 27.68
N ILE A 195 3.94 7.96 28.20
CA ILE A 195 3.52 6.63 27.71
C ILE A 195 3.27 6.62 26.20
N TYR A 196 2.70 7.70 25.67
CA TYR A 196 2.50 7.89 24.23
C TYR A 196 3.82 7.82 23.46
N SER A 197 4.85 8.52 23.92
CA SER A 197 6.17 8.51 23.29
C SER A 197 6.81 7.12 23.31
N VAL A 198 6.64 6.37 24.40
CA VAL A 198 7.15 5.00 24.53
C VAL A 198 6.44 4.05 23.57
N LEU A 199 5.10 4.10 23.52
CA LEU A 199 4.31 3.28 22.60
C LEU A 199 4.60 3.63 21.14
N LEU A 200 4.70 4.92 20.80
CA LEU A 200 5.07 5.36 19.46
C LEU A 200 6.45 4.84 19.06
N ASN A 201 7.43 4.91 19.96
CA ASN A 201 8.78 4.40 19.69
C ASN A 201 8.78 2.89 19.41
N ALA A 202 8.01 2.12 20.19
CA ALA A 202 7.82 0.70 19.97
C ALA A 202 7.14 0.41 18.63
N SER A 203 6.09 1.15 18.28
CA SER A 203 5.41 1.03 17.00
C SER A 203 6.34 1.37 15.82
N CYS A 204 7.18 2.42 15.94
CA CYS A 204 8.17 2.76 14.93
C CYS A 204 9.19 1.63 14.73
N PHE A 205 9.67 1.02 15.82
CA PHE A 205 10.55 -0.14 15.72
C PHE A 205 9.88 -1.28 14.95
N VAL A 206 8.66 -1.67 15.33
CA VAL A 206 7.96 -2.78 14.66
C VAL A 206 7.66 -2.47 13.20
N ALA A 207 7.22 -1.24 12.89
CA ALA A 207 6.95 -0.80 11.52
C ALA A 207 8.21 -0.71 10.65
N SER A 208 9.40 -0.61 11.26
CA SER A 208 10.68 -0.60 10.54
C SER A 208 11.20 -1.99 10.15
N LEU A 209 10.58 -3.05 10.66
CA LEU A 209 11.00 -4.43 10.39
C LEU A 209 10.60 -4.84 8.98
N SER A 210 11.51 -5.50 8.27
CA SER A 210 11.14 -6.30 7.10
C SER A 210 10.42 -7.58 7.54
N ASP A 211 9.67 -8.21 6.64
CA ASP A 211 8.96 -9.46 6.89
C ASP A 211 9.88 -10.55 7.47
N THR A 212 11.08 -10.72 6.89
CA THR A 212 12.07 -11.68 7.38
C THR A 212 12.55 -11.33 8.78
N ALA A 213 12.76 -10.05 9.08
CA ALA A 213 13.17 -9.61 10.41
C ALA A 213 12.05 -9.82 11.44
N ALA A 214 10.80 -9.55 11.07
CA ALA A 214 9.64 -9.78 11.92
C ALA A 214 9.48 -11.27 12.25
N VAL A 215 9.53 -12.15 11.24
CA VAL A 215 9.51 -13.61 11.44
C VAL A 215 10.65 -14.07 12.34
N HIS A 216 11.88 -13.58 12.11
CA HIS A 216 13.04 -13.96 12.92
C HIS A 216 12.87 -13.55 14.39
N ILE A 217 12.42 -12.32 14.64
CA ILE A 217 12.14 -11.84 15.99
C ILE A 217 11.02 -12.66 16.63
N HIS A 218 9.94 -12.95 15.89
CA HIS A 218 8.83 -13.75 16.36
C HIS A 218 9.24 -15.16 16.77
N ASN A 219 10.05 -15.83 15.95
CA ASN A 219 10.61 -17.16 16.25
C ASN A 219 11.48 -17.13 17.51
N LYS A 220 12.24 -16.06 17.73
CA LYS A 220 13.09 -15.88 18.91
C LYS A 220 12.26 -15.66 20.18
N ILE A 221 11.23 -14.81 20.14
CA ILE A 221 10.36 -14.56 21.31
C ILE A 221 9.47 -15.76 21.64
N SER A 222 9.08 -16.55 20.63
CA SER A 222 8.27 -17.76 20.79
C SER A 222 9.08 -19.01 21.12
N GLY A 223 10.42 -18.93 21.12
CA GLY A 223 11.30 -20.05 21.44
C GLY A 223 11.36 -21.14 20.38
N GLN A 224 10.99 -20.83 19.14
CA GLN A 224 11.03 -21.76 18.01
C GLN A 224 12.44 -21.88 17.40
N GLN A 225 13.31 -20.90 17.63
CA GLN A 225 14.68 -20.88 17.11
C GLN A 225 15.63 -20.20 18.11
N LEU A 226 16.80 -20.81 18.34
CA LEU A 226 17.89 -20.31 19.20
C LEU A 226 18.86 -19.42 18.42
#